data_AF-A0A956ED76-F1
#
_entry.id   AF-A0A956ED76-F1
#
_cell.length_a   1.000
_cell.length_b   1.000
_cell.length_c   1.000
_cell.angle_alpha   90.00
_cell.angle_beta   90.00
_cell.angle_gamma   90.00
#
_symmetry.space_group_name_H-M   'P 1'
#
loop_
_entity.id
_entity.type
_entity.pdbx_description
1 polymer ?
#
loop_
_entity_poly.entity_id
_entity_poly.type
_entity_poly.pdbx_seq_one_letter_code
_entity_poly.pdbx_strand_id
1 'polypeptide(L)'
;MDYELSLDEGTTLGVDVEVQERLHAPWRASLRVTPLSASQAAGAPPEQLARSWLGRRGTLQLRRDLADASELPAAVKQGVVRSARLLAQELVLDFVAPLALLGVGRDQRTFLDLDAIEIVRKILEEANIGVEDRCGRSLVKRRQCVQHWEPRLDFISRILAEEGIVFQCAADGSNAIVLLDSPDAFDQDETPLLVRRDGGLVTDDRTITHARLRFRRRTESVLLNEWNYEAPSADLAAPAGDAKSALEHYHFHADYRDGEQGKVLAQLSLESLRRDTRVLAGTTACRDLVPGRGIEVEADEGGLAGRWLVTAIKYDTRTGARSESETTTGVSERFVCEFEAVPRDAGYRPPKAEVTSEFLTSSVVTGADGDEIHPDDQLRVKLRQHADRRGSEGDRDQGSPPSASDSAWCR
;
A
#
# COMPACT_ATOMS: atom_id res chain seq x y z
N MET A 1 -2.91 27.03 10.36
CA MET A 1 -3.06 25.56 10.46
C MET A 1 -1.85 25.02 9.75
N ASP A 2 -0.84 24.66 10.51
CA ASP A 2 0.51 24.63 9.96
C ASP A 2 1.12 23.25 10.17
N TYR A 3 1.88 22.84 9.16
CA TYR A 3 2.65 21.61 9.25
C TYR A 3 4.05 21.93 9.70
N GLU A 4 4.55 21.06 10.57
CA GLU A 4 5.88 21.15 11.11
C GLU A 4 6.65 19.89 10.74
N LEU A 5 7.77 20.08 10.05
CA LEU A 5 8.73 19.01 9.78
C LEU A 5 9.85 19.10 10.81
N SER A 6 9.99 18.06 11.61
CA SER A 6 11.14 17.85 12.49
C SER A 6 12.03 16.75 11.93
N LEU A 7 13.26 17.09 11.54
CA LEU A 7 14.28 16.11 11.13
C LEU A 7 15.14 15.70 12.33
N ASP A 8 15.75 14.52 12.29
CA ASP A 8 16.48 13.90 13.42
C ASP A 8 17.63 14.74 14.02
N GLU A 9 18.02 15.87 13.42
CA GLU A 9 19.02 16.82 13.96
C GLU A 9 18.41 17.97 14.77
N GLY A 10 17.13 17.91 15.12
CA GLY A 10 16.44 18.97 15.88
C GLY A 10 16.17 20.23 15.05
N THR A 11 16.29 20.13 13.71
CA THR A 11 15.84 21.19 12.81
C THR A 11 14.34 21.06 12.61
N THR A 12 13.62 22.10 12.98
CA THR A 12 12.17 22.16 12.89
C THR A 12 11.77 23.30 11.95
N LEU A 13 10.91 22.99 10.99
CA LEU A 13 10.55 23.91 9.89
C LEU A 13 9.04 23.92 9.71
N GLY A 14 8.46 25.13 9.68
CA GLY A 14 7.13 25.34 9.12
C GLY A 14 7.17 25.05 7.61
N VAL A 15 6.26 24.22 7.13
CA VAL A 15 6.23 23.75 5.75
C VAL A 15 4.83 23.82 5.16
N ASP A 16 4.77 24.20 3.88
CA ASP A 16 3.58 23.96 3.06
C ASP A 16 3.60 22.51 2.57
N VAL A 17 2.47 21.83 2.61
CA VAL A 17 2.42 20.39 2.34
C VAL A 17 1.31 20.05 1.37
N GLU A 18 1.66 19.24 0.37
CA GLU A 18 0.70 18.41 -0.36
C GLU A 18 0.89 16.94 0.05
N VAL A 19 -0.12 16.31 0.65
CA VAL A 19 -0.09 14.88 1.03
C VAL A 19 -1.01 14.07 0.13
N GLN A 20 -0.56 12.88 -0.22
CA GLN A 20 -1.35 11.86 -0.91
C GLN A 20 -1.24 10.54 -0.17
N GLU A 21 -2.39 9.92 0.13
CA GLU A 21 -2.47 8.62 0.80
C GLU A 21 -3.49 7.74 0.09
N ARG A 22 -3.22 6.43 0.07
CA ARG A 22 -4.10 5.46 -0.59
C ARG A 22 -3.92 4.08 0.05
N LEU A 23 -5.01 3.31 0.08
CA LEU A 23 -4.94 1.88 0.39
C LEU A 23 -4.01 1.14 -0.58
N HIS A 24 -3.23 0.21 -0.04
CA HIS A 24 -2.30 -0.62 -0.80
C HIS A 24 -1.23 0.22 -1.54
N ALA A 25 -0.83 1.36 -0.95
CA ALA A 25 0.28 2.18 -1.40
C ALA A 25 0.90 2.92 -0.21
N PRO A 26 2.22 3.21 -0.23
CA PRO A 26 2.81 4.11 0.77
C PRO A 26 2.32 5.55 0.56
N TRP A 27 2.06 6.27 1.65
CA TRP A 27 1.79 7.71 1.58
C TRP A 27 3.02 8.49 1.11
N ARG A 28 2.77 9.68 0.55
CA ARG A 28 3.80 10.62 0.10
C ARG A 28 3.38 12.05 0.45
N ALA A 29 4.34 12.87 0.84
CA ALA A 29 4.17 14.28 1.11
C ALA A 29 5.20 15.09 0.32
N SER A 30 4.76 16.11 -0.40
CA SER A 30 5.61 17.12 -1.02
C SER A 30 5.67 18.31 -0.08
N LEU A 31 6.81 18.50 0.58
CA LEU A 31 7.03 19.58 1.55
C LEU A 31 7.72 20.75 0.83
N ARG A 32 7.13 21.93 0.91
CA ARG A 32 7.69 23.16 0.34
C ARG A 32 8.21 24.02 1.49
N VAL A 33 9.50 24.35 1.43
CA VAL A 33 10.21 25.14 2.44
C VAL A 33 10.77 26.40 1.80
N THR A 34 10.59 27.55 2.46
CA THR A 34 11.24 28.79 2.01
C THR A 34 12.77 28.67 2.23
N PRO A 35 13.61 28.82 1.19
CA PRO A 35 15.05 28.52 1.26
C PRO A 35 15.80 29.42 2.24
N LEU A 36 15.36 30.67 2.40
CA LEU A 36 15.94 31.61 3.37
C LEU A 36 15.68 31.15 4.80
N SER A 37 14.45 30.74 5.13
CA SER A 37 14.11 30.21 6.45
C SER A 37 14.87 28.91 6.74
N ALA A 38 14.99 28.02 5.76
CA ALA A 38 15.79 26.79 5.87
C ALA A 38 17.29 27.08 6.06
N SER A 39 17.84 28.00 5.27
CA SER A 39 19.25 28.41 5.33
C SER A 39 19.61 29.11 6.64
N GLN A 40 18.71 29.94 7.17
CA GLN A 40 18.88 30.58 8.47
C GLN A 40 18.77 29.58 9.62
N ALA A 41 17.82 28.65 9.58
CA ALA A 41 17.64 27.63 10.61
C ALA A 41 18.83 26.66 10.69
N ALA A 42 19.40 26.28 9.55
CA ALA A 42 20.44 25.26 9.47
C ALA A 42 21.86 25.82 9.17
N GLY A 43 22.02 27.13 8.99
CA GLY A 43 23.32 27.80 8.84
C GLY A 43 24.13 27.44 7.59
N ALA A 44 23.48 26.91 6.53
CA ALA A 44 24.15 26.43 5.31
C ALA A 44 23.42 26.89 4.05
N PRO A 45 24.10 27.01 2.89
CA PRO A 45 23.46 27.38 1.63
C PRO A 45 22.42 26.32 1.20
N PRO A 46 21.35 26.72 0.48
CA PRO A 46 20.24 25.82 0.14
C PRO A 46 20.62 24.53 -0.59
N GLU A 47 21.63 24.56 -1.47
CA GLU A 47 22.10 23.36 -2.17
C GLU A 47 22.75 22.35 -1.21
N GLN A 48 23.55 22.83 -0.26
CA GLN A 48 24.17 21.98 0.76
C GLN A 48 23.11 21.37 1.67
N LEU A 49 22.07 22.12 2.02
CA LEU A 49 20.93 21.63 2.80
C LEU A 49 20.12 20.57 2.05
N ALA A 50 19.81 20.83 0.78
CA ALA A 50 19.11 19.86 -0.05
C ALA A 50 19.84 18.51 -0.09
N ARG A 51 21.17 18.53 -0.21
CA ARG A 51 21.99 17.30 -0.19
C ARG A 51 22.07 16.65 1.18
N SER A 52 22.25 17.44 2.24
CA SER A 52 22.40 16.89 3.59
C SER A 52 21.12 16.21 4.08
N TRP A 53 19.95 16.68 3.64
CA TRP A 53 18.66 16.12 4.04
C TRP A 53 18.26 14.84 3.30
N LEU A 54 18.85 14.53 2.15
CA LEU A 54 18.53 13.29 1.42
C LEU A 54 18.77 12.05 2.27
N GLY A 55 17.79 11.15 2.32
CA GLY A 55 17.84 9.91 3.10
C GLY A 55 17.63 10.08 4.60
N ARG A 56 17.48 11.31 5.11
CA ARG A 56 17.21 11.55 6.52
C ARG A 56 15.80 11.15 6.90
N ARG A 57 15.66 10.59 8.09
CA ARG A 57 14.35 10.37 8.71
C ARG A 57 13.89 11.64 9.42
N GLY A 58 12.59 11.70 9.65
CA GLY A 58 11.97 12.77 10.40
C GLY A 58 10.53 12.46 10.73
N THR A 59 9.90 13.43 11.39
CA THR A 59 8.49 13.41 11.75
C THR A 59 7.81 14.63 11.17
N LEU A 60 6.75 14.42 10.40
CA LEU A 60 5.85 15.46 9.92
C LEU A 60 4.62 15.46 10.82
N GLN A 61 4.29 16.63 11.40
CA GLN A 61 3.15 16.80 12.29
C GLN A 61 2.19 17.83 11.75
N LEU A 62 0.89 17.52 11.83
CA LEU A 62 -0.19 18.48 11.59
C LEU A 62 -0.69 19.02 12.93
N ARG A 63 -0.67 20.34 13.12
CA ARG A 63 -1.16 20.99 14.35
C ARG A 63 -2.19 22.07 14.01
N ARG A 64 -3.25 22.20 14.82
CA ARG A 64 -4.26 23.24 14.62
C ARG A 64 -3.69 24.60 14.97
N ASP A 65 -2.93 24.66 16.07
CA ASP A 65 -2.13 25.82 16.48
C ASP A 65 -0.68 25.39 16.75
N LEU A 66 0.29 25.97 16.03
CA LEU A 66 1.72 25.74 16.31
C LEU A 66 2.17 26.39 17.61
N ALA A 67 1.51 27.47 18.05
CA ALA A 67 1.92 28.20 19.23
C ALA A 67 1.56 27.45 20.53
N ASP A 68 0.56 26.57 20.49
CA ASP A 68 0.19 25.72 21.62
C ASP A 68 0.87 24.36 21.54
N ALA A 69 2.06 24.25 22.13
CA ALA A 69 2.82 23.00 22.20
C ALA A 69 2.14 21.88 23.03
N SER A 70 1.09 22.19 23.81
CA SER A 70 0.36 21.21 24.63
C SER A 70 -0.72 20.45 23.85
N GLU A 71 -1.13 20.97 22.69
CA GLU A 71 -2.07 20.28 21.79
C GLU A 71 -1.42 19.01 21.20
N LEU A 72 -2.16 17.90 21.14
CA LEU A 72 -1.69 16.73 20.40
C LEU A 72 -1.81 16.98 18.90
N PRO A 73 -0.83 16.58 18.08
CA PRO A 73 -0.92 16.73 16.64
C PRO A 73 -2.12 15.94 16.11
N ALA A 74 -2.87 16.54 15.18
CA ALA A 74 -4.03 15.92 14.54
C ALA A 74 -3.62 14.75 13.62
N ALA A 75 -2.38 14.78 13.12
CA ALA A 75 -1.78 13.68 12.38
C ALA A 75 -0.25 13.68 12.57
N VAL A 76 0.35 12.50 12.63
CA VAL A 76 1.80 12.30 12.72
C VAL A 76 2.24 11.33 11.64
N LYS A 77 3.32 11.67 10.93
CA LYS A 77 3.91 10.81 9.90
C LYS A 77 5.42 10.71 10.07
N GLN A 78 5.90 9.51 10.36
CA GLN A 78 7.33 9.20 10.37
C GLN A 78 7.78 8.78 8.97
N GLY A 79 8.74 9.50 8.39
CA GLY A 79 9.13 9.31 7.00
C GLY A 79 10.60 9.53 6.73
N VAL A 80 10.94 9.48 5.44
CA VAL A 80 12.28 9.71 4.93
C VAL A 80 12.23 10.71 3.77
N VAL A 81 13.19 11.64 3.74
CA VAL A 81 13.38 12.53 2.58
C VAL A 81 13.96 11.71 1.42
N ARG A 82 13.14 11.42 0.41
CA ARG A 82 13.51 10.63 -0.76
C ARG A 82 14.19 11.47 -1.83
N SER A 83 13.74 12.70 -2.01
CA SER A 83 14.28 13.61 -3.03
C SER A 83 14.20 15.05 -2.51
N ALA A 84 15.08 15.89 -3.05
CA ALA A 84 15.11 17.32 -2.77
C ALA A 84 15.30 18.07 -4.09
N ARG A 85 14.46 19.06 -4.35
CA ARG A 85 14.46 19.89 -5.56
C ARG A 85 14.60 21.35 -5.15
N LEU A 86 15.72 21.96 -5.50
CA LEU A 86 15.93 23.39 -5.29
C LEU A 86 15.33 24.17 -6.46
N LEU A 87 14.30 24.96 -6.18
CA LEU A 87 13.69 25.90 -7.10
C LEU A 87 14.18 27.32 -6.80
N ALA A 88 13.86 28.29 -7.66
CA ALA A 88 14.31 29.67 -7.52
C ALA A 88 13.87 30.33 -6.20
N GLN A 89 12.71 29.95 -5.65
CA GLN A 89 12.13 30.56 -4.45
C GLN A 89 11.75 29.55 -3.36
N GLU A 90 11.91 28.25 -3.61
CA GLU A 90 11.43 27.17 -2.73
C GLU A 90 12.37 25.97 -2.79
N LEU A 91 12.53 25.28 -1.65
CA LEU A 91 13.12 23.95 -1.57
C LEU A 91 11.96 22.95 -1.41
N VAL A 92 11.81 22.05 -2.37
CA VAL A 92 10.76 21.03 -2.36
C VAL A 92 11.35 19.68 -1.99
N LEU A 93 10.86 19.09 -0.89
CA LEU A 93 11.28 17.79 -0.40
C LEU A 93 10.17 16.75 -0.67
N ASP A 94 10.54 15.64 -1.30
CA ASP A 94 9.64 14.48 -1.36
C ASP A 94 9.86 13.65 -0.09
N PHE A 95 8.95 13.76 0.87
CA PHE A 95 8.97 13.04 2.14
C PHE A 95 8.00 11.85 2.07
N VAL A 96 8.47 10.65 2.33
CA VAL A 96 7.72 9.42 2.06
C VAL A 96 7.75 8.46 3.23
N ALA A 97 6.74 7.58 3.32
CA ALA A 97 6.77 6.44 4.24
C ALA A 97 8.05 5.60 3.99
N PRO A 98 8.70 5.04 5.04
CA PRO A 98 9.86 4.17 4.85
C PRO A 98 9.58 2.98 3.93
N LEU A 99 8.34 2.48 3.92
CA LEU A 99 7.85 1.48 2.98
C LEU A 99 8.10 1.84 1.50
N ALA A 100 8.02 3.12 1.14
CA ALA A 100 8.24 3.58 -0.24
C ALA A 100 9.68 3.37 -0.73
N LEU A 101 10.65 3.23 0.18
CA LEU A 101 12.05 2.96 -0.16
C LEU A 101 12.25 1.53 -0.66
N LEU A 102 11.32 0.61 -0.34
CA LEU A 102 11.32 -0.75 -0.88
C LEU A 102 11.02 -0.80 -2.39
N GLY A 103 10.55 0.31 -2.97
CA GLY A 103 10.36 0.47 -4.41
C GLY A 103 11.59 0.97 -5.18
N VAL A 104 12.74 1.19 -4.52
CA VAL A 104 13.96 1.71 -5.18
C VAL A 104 14.84 0.60 -5.72
N GLY A 105 15.16 -0.40 -4.89
CA GLY A 105 16.00 -1.53 -5.27
C GLY A 105 15.19 -2.67 -5.87
N ARG A 106 15.84 -3.51 -6.67
CA ARG A 106 15.30 -4.78 -7.20
C ARG A 106 16.11 -5.94 -6.64
N ASP A 107 15.46 -7.08 -6.47
CA ASP A 107 16.12 -8.30 -6.01
C ASP A 107 15.57 -9.52 -6.76
N GLN A 108 16.30 -10.63 -6.64
CA GLN A 108 15.82 -11.95 -7.02
C GLN A 108 16.02 -12.89 -5.84
N ARG A 109 14.92 -13.45 -5.32
CA ARG A 109 14.93 -14.21 -4.07
C ARG A 109 13.87 -15.28 -4.06
N THR A 110 14.21 -16.45 -3.52
CA THR A 110 13.27 -17.57 -3.32
C THR A 110 12.80 -17.59 -1.87
N PHE A 111 11.51 -17.86 -1.69
CA PHE A 111 10.87 -18.15 -0.41
C PHE A 111 10.23 -19.53 -0.50
N LEU A 112 10.49 -20.40 0.47
CA LEU A 112 10.07 -21.80 0.45
C LEU A 112 9.17 -22.09 1.64
N ASP A 113 8.06 -22.79 1.39
CA ASP A 113 7.09 -23.23 2.40
C ASP A 113 6.60 -22.12 3.34
N LEU A 114 6.46 -20.91 2.79
CA LEU A 114 5.92 -19.74 3.46
C LEU A 114 4.61 -19.29 2.80
N ASP A 115 3.68 -18.79 3.60
CA ASP A 115 2.53 -18.06 3.09
C ASP A 115 2.87 -16.58 2.78
N ALA A 116 1.94 -15.85 2.16
CA ALA A 116 2.17 -14.48 1.75
C ALA A 116 2.50 -13.55 2.93
N ILE A 117 1.85 -13.70 4.08
CA ILE A 117 2.06 -12.85 5.25
C ILE A 117 3.43 -13.16 5.88
N GLU A 118 3.80 -14.43 5.98
CA GLU A 118 5.13 -14.86 6.46
C GLU A 118 6.26 -14.26 5.59
N ILE A 119 6.09 -14.29 4.26
CA ILE A 119 7.03 -13.68 3.31
C ILE A 119 7.12 -12.16 3.52
N VAL A 120 5.97 -11.48 3.58
CA VAL A 120 5.91 -10.03 3.78
C VAL A 120 6.57 -9.62 5.09
N ARG A 121 6.29 -10.34 6.19
CA ARG A 121 6.89 -10.10 7.51
C ARG A 121 8.41 -10.17 7.46
N LYS A 122 8.96 -11.21 6.81
CA LYS A 122 10.40 -11.38 6.64
C LYS A 122 11.05 -10.21 5.89
N ILE A 123 10.40 -9.72 4.82
CA ILE A 123 10.92 -8.59 4.03
C ILE A 123 10.87 -7.28 4.83
N LEU A 124 9.81 -7.08 5.62
CA LEU A 124 9.60 -5.86 6.38
C LEU A 124 10.47 -5.80 7.65
N GLU A 125 10.72 -6.92 8.31
CA GLU A 125 11.71 -7.01 9.40
C GLU A 125 13.10 -6.58 8.94
N GLU A 126 13.57 -7.09 7.78
CA GLU A 126 14.85 -6.67 7.18
C GLU A 126 14.90 -5.17 6.86
N ALA A 127 13.74 -4.53 6.70
CA ALA A 127 13.60 -3.09 6.46
C ALA A 127 13.35 -2.27 7.74
N ASN A 128 13.27 -2.93 8.91
CA ASN A 128 12.85 -2.34 10.18
C ASN A 128 11.46 -1.68 10.12
N ILE A 129 10.50 -2.33 9.44
CA ILE A 129 9.10 -1.89 9.34
C ILE A 129 8.23 -2.90 10.07
N GLY A 130 7.40 -2.43 11.00
CA GLY A 130 6.47 -3.27 11.75
C GLY A 130 5.29 -3.79 10.91
N VAL A 131 4.68 -4.87 11.37
CA VAL A 131 3.49 -5.46 10.73
C VAL A 131 2.45 -5.79 11.79
N GLU A 132 1.29 -5.15 11.67
CA GLU A 132 0.07 -5.53 12.38
C GLU A 132 -0.79 -6.39 11.45
N ASP A 133 -1.11 -7.60 11.88
CA ASP A 133 -1.90 -8.55 11.11
C ASP A 133 -3.32 -8.62 11.68
N ARG A 134 -4.31 -8.15 10.90
CA ARG A 134 -5.74 -8.23 11.21
C ARG A 134 -6.48 -9.19 10.26
N CYS A 135 -5.75 -10.04 9.54
CA CYS A 135 -6.37 -11.01 8.65
C CYS A 135 -7.01 -12.15 9.45
N GLY A 136 -8.25 -12.50 9.10
CA GLY A 136 -8.97 -13.61 9.74
C GLY A 136 -8.77 -14.95 9.04
N ARG A 137 -8.34 -14.94 7.77
CA ARG A 137 -8.25 -16.12 6.92
C ARG A 137 -6.88 -16.80 7.02
N SER A 138 -6.86 -18.12 7.18
CA SER A 138 -5.63 -18.90 7.07
C SER A 138 -5.18 -18.99 5.61
N LEU A 139 -3.90 -18.72 5.37
CA LEU A 139 -3.31 -18.74 4.03
C LEU A 139 -2.61 -20.06 3.75
N VAL A 140 -2.59 -20.46 2.48
CA VAL A 140 -1.87 -21.65 2.04
C VAL A 140 -0.39 -21.32 1.88
N LYS A 141 0.47 -22.12 2.51
CA LYS A 141 1.92 -22.04 2.32
C LYS A 141 2.27 -22.40 0.88
N ARG A 142 3.07 -21.53 0.25
CA ARG A 142 3.57 -21.72 -1.11
C ARG A 142 4.80 -22.62 -1.03
N ARG A 143 4.83 -23.74 -1.77
CA ARG A 143 6.05 -24.59 -1.86
C ARG A 143 7.25 -23.76 -2.29
N GLN A 144 7.02 -22.85 -3.23
CA GLN A 144 8.01 -21.90 -3.70
C GLN A 144 7.31 -20.61 -4.12
N CYS A 145 7.85 -19.48 -3.70
CA CYS A 145 7.47 -18.15 -4.17
C CYS A 145 8.73 -17.38 -4.52
N VAL A 146 8.78 -16.83 -5.73
CA VAL A 146 9.97 -16.13 -6.22
C VAL A 146 9.65 -14.65 -6.36
N GLN A 147 10.47 -13.81 -5.73
CA GLN A 147 10.62 -12.41 -6.13
C GLN A 147 11.53 -12.41 -7.35
N HIS A 148 11.03 -12.04 -8.53
CA HIS A 148 11.81 -12.10 -9.77
C HIS A 148 12.06 -10.71 -10.36
N TRP A 149 13.27 -10.19 -10.16
CA TRP A 149 13.74 -8.90 -10.68
C TRP A 149 12.77 -7.73 -10.49
N GLU A 150 11.97 -7.78 -9.44
CA GLU A 150 10.95 -6.80 -9.11
C GLU A 150 11.35 -6.05 -7.83
N PRO A 151 10.93 -4.80 -7.66
CA PRO A 151 11.09 -4.10 -6.39
C PRO A 151 10.42 -4.84 -5.24
N ARG A 152 11.00 -4.75 -4.04
CA ARG A 152 10.43 -5.40 -2.84
C ARG A 152 9.00 -4.92 -2.55
N LEU A 153 8.73 -3.63 -2.76
CA LEU A 153 7.38 -3.08 -2.61
C LEU A 153 6.38 -3.69 -3.60
N ASP A 154 6.80 -3.87 -4.85
CA ASP A 154 5.93 -4.42 -5.91
C ASP A 154 5.67 -5.90 -5.63
N PHE A 155 6.69 -6.65 -5.18
CA PHE A 155 6.54 -8.03 -4.75
C PHE A 155 5.55 -8.18 -3.59
N ILE A 156 5.71 -7.38 -2.53
CA ILE A 156 4.78 -7.33 -1.39
C ILE A 156 3.35 -7.04 -1.87
N SER A 157 3.19 -6.01 -2.70
CA SER A 157 1.89 -5.59 -3.22
C SER A 157 1.23 -6.72 -4.02
N ARG A 158 2.00 -7.37 -4.88
CA ARG A 158 1.55 -8.47 -5.72
C ARG A 158 1.08 -9.69 -4.89
N ILE A 159 1.91 -10.20 -3.99
CA ILE A 159 1.58 -11.43 -3.23
C ILE A 159 0.44 -11.20 -2.25
N LEU A 160 0.32 -9.99 -1.68
CA LEU A 160 -0.85 -9.62 -0.87
C LEU A 160 -2.10 -9.52 -1.74
N ALA A 161 -2.00 -8.95 -2.96
CA ALA A 161 -3.13 -8.85 -3.87
C ALA A 161 -3.61 -10.21 -4.39
N GLU A 162 -2.71 -11.18 -4.59
CA GLU A 162 -3.06 -12.58 -4.89
C GLU A 162 -3.96 -13.19 -3.80
N GLU A 163 -3.74 -12.83 -2.53
CA GLU A 163 -4.52 -13.28 -1.37
C GLU A 163 -5.70 -12.35 -1.04
N GLY A 164 -5.92 -11.31 -1.83
CA GLY A 164 -6.96 -10.30 -1.58
C GLY A 164 -6.71 -9.44 -0.34
N ILE A 165 -5.47 -9.40 0.17
CA ILE A 165 -5.08 -8.68 1.37
C ILE A 165 -4.73 -7.23 1.01
N VAL A 166 -5.40 -6.29 1.67
CA VAL A 166 -5.10 -4.87 1.61
C VAL A 166 -4.04 -4.56 2.66
N PHE A 167 -3.10 -3.66 2.35
CA PHE A 167 -2.26 -3.06 3.38
C PHE A 167 -2.47 -1.55 3.45
N GLN A 168 -2.25 -0.97 4.62
CA GLN A 168 -2.20 0.48 4.84
C GLN A 168 -1.05 0.82 5.79
N CYS A 169 -0.50 2.03 5.69
CA CYS A 169 0.41 2.52 6.74
C CYS A 169 -0.38 2.76 8.04
N ALA A 170 0.24 2.50 9.19
CA ALA A 170 -0.40 2.73 10.47
C ALA A 170 -0.79 4.21 10.66
N ALA A 171 -2.01 4.45 11.14
CA ALA A 171 -2.55 5.80 11.30
C ALA A 171 -2.02 6.53 12.55
N ASP A 172 -1.47 5.78 13.52
CA ASP A 172 -0.86 6.30 14.75
C ASP A 172 0.53 6.92 14.55
N GLY A 173 1.03 6.90 13.30
CA GLY A 173 2.33 7.45 12.94
C GLY A 173 3.51 6.50 13.18
N SER A 174 3.25 5.27 13.67
CA SER A 174 4.30 4.25 13.80
C SER A 174 4.85 3.81 12.45
N ASN A 175 6.11 3.39 12.42
CA ASN A 175 6.72 2.81 11.21
C ASN A 175 6.26 1.35 11.01
N ALA A 176 4.97 1.18 10.75
CA ALA A 176 4.34 -0.12 10.54
C ALA A 176 3.31 -0.07 9.41
N ILE A 177 2.95 -1.25 8.91
CA ILE A 177 1.77 -1.44 8.07
C ILE A 177 0.76 -2.34 8.77
N VAL A 178 -0.51 -2.16 8.43
CA VAL A 178 -1.63 -3.02 8.88
C VAL A 178 -2.11 -3.83 7.68
N LEU A 179 -2.25 -5.15 7.85
CA LEU A 179 -2.78 -6.08 6.86
C LEU A 179 -4.23 -6.42 7.15
N LEU A 180 -5.11 -6.35 6.14
CA LEU A 180 -6.56 -6.51 6.28
C LEU A 180 -7.15 -7.36 5.14
N ASP A 181 -8.03 -8.30 5.45
CA ASP A 181 -8.68 -9.20 4.47
C ASP A 181 -10.21 -9.13 4.48
N SER A 182 -10.83 -8.28 5.31
CA SER A 182 -12.29 -8.17 5.40
C SER A 182 -12.76 -6.74 5.66
N PRO A 183 -14.00 -6.38 5.24
CA PRO A 183 -14.60 -5.07 5.53
C PRO A 183 -14.67 -4.72 7.01
N ASP A 184 -14.75 -5.72 7.90
CA ASP A 184 -14.89 -5.54 9.34
C ASP A 184 -13.55 -5.36 10.06
N ALA A 185 -12.43 -5.66 9.41
CA ALA A 185 -11.10 -5.40 9.94
C ALA A 185 -10.72 -3.90 9.88
N PHE A 186 -11.40 -3.12 9.03
CA PHE A 186 -11.17 -1.67 8.88
C PHE A 186 -11.78 -0.89 10.04
N ASP A 187 -11.03 0.10 10.55
CA ASP A 187 -11.53 1.03 11.56
C ASP A 187 -12.74 1.81 11.02
N GLN A 188 -13.66 2.19 11.92
CA GLN A 188 -14.86 2.94 11.57
C GLN A 188 -14.83 4.33 12.19
N ASP A 189 -15.25 5.33 11.42
CA ASP A 189 -15.63 6.64 11.94
C ASP A 189 -17.14 6.60 12.26
N GLU A 190 -17.46 6.75 13.54
CA GLU A 190 -18.84 6.74 14.02
C GLU A 190 -19.56 8.08 13.79
N THR A 191 -18.82 9.13 13.41
CA THR A 191 -19.43 10.45 13.14
C THR A 191 -19.71 10.61 11.64
N PRO A 192 -20.95 10.88 11.22
CA PRO A 192 -21.26 11.01 9.80
C PRO A 192 -20.61 12.24 9.16
N LEU A 193 -20.39 12.17 7.84
CA LEU A 193 -20.11 13.32 6.99
C LEU A 193 -21.37 13.77 6.27
N LEU A 194 -21.62 15.08 6.30
CA LEU A 194 -22.85 15.65 5.75
C LEU A 194 -22.59 16.21 4.35
N VAL A 195 -23.32 15.74 3.34
CA VAL A 195 -23.32 16.39 2.02
C VAL A 195 -24.19 17.64 2.10
N ARG A 196 -23.59 18.81 1.78
CA ARG A 196 -24.30 20.09 1.71
C ARG A 196 -23.92 20.78 0.40
N ARG A 197 -24.89 21.27 -0.36
CA ARG A 197 -24.62 22.17 -1.49
C ARG A 197 -24.19 23.51 -0.92
N ASP A 198 -23.09 24.06 -1.41
CA ASP A 198 -22.59 25.37 -0.99
C ASP A 198 -23.69 26.43 -1.12
N GLY A 199 -24.23 26.84 0.03
CA GLY A 199 -25.27 27.86 0.17
C GLY A 199 -24.78 29.14 0.85
N GLY A 200 -23.46 29.31 0.99
CA GLY A 200 -22.84 30.51 1.58
C GLY A 200 -22.89 30.60 3.11
N LEU A 201 -23.37 29.56 3.82
CA LEU A 201 -23.30 29.46 5.28
C LEU A 201 -22.01 28.75 5.72
N VAL A 202 -21.54 29.05 6.93
CA VAL A 202 -20.42 28.36 7.58
C VAL A 202 -20.74 26.87 7.65
N THR A 203 -20.14 26.10 6.75
CA THR A 203 -20.16 24.65 6.78
C THR A 203 -19.22 24.16 7.88
N ASP A 204 -19.74 23.28 8.74
CA ASP A 204 -18.98 22.52 9.73
C ASP A 204 -17.83 21.75 9.05
N ASP A 205 -16.75 21.46 9.78
CA ASP A 205 -15.58 20.76 9.26
C ASP A 205 -15.95 19.38 8.68
N ARG A 206 -17.00 18.73 9.18
CA ARG A 206 -17.50 17.44 8.69
C ARG A 206 -18.52 17.56 7.55
N THR A 207 -18.36 18.58 6.71
CA THR A 207 -19.18 18.80 5.52
C THR A 207 -18.45 18.37 4.25
N ILE A 208 -19.15 17.65 3.37
CA ILE A 208 -18.74 17.39 1.98
C ILE A 208 -19.37 18.48 1.10
N THR A 209 -18.55 19.38 0.56
CA THR A 209 -18.98 20.54 -0.25
C THR A 209 -19.14 20.19 -1.73
N HIS A 210 -18.35 19.22 -2.22
CA HIS A 210 -18.49 18.66 -3.55
C HIS A 210 -18.53 17.14 -3.45
N ALA A 211 -19.49 16.51 -4.12
CA ALA A 211 -19.62 15.05 -4.16
C ALA A 211 -20.01 14.60 -5.56
N ARG A 212 -19.36 13.53 -6.04
CA ARG A 212 -19.68 12.88 -7.31
C ARG A 212 -19.66 11.37 -7.17
N LEU A 213 -20.65 10.73 -7.79
CA LEU A 213 -20.70 9.28 -7.96
C LEU A 213 -20.21 8.91 -9.35
N ARG A 214 -19.28 7.97 -9.43
CA ARG A 214 -18.82 7.37 -10.67
C ARG A 214 -19.21 5.90 -10.71
N PHE A 215 -19.79 5.47 -11.82
CA PHE A 215 -20.08 4.07 -12.10
C PHE A 215 -19.21 3.58 -13.27
N ARG A 216 -18.73 2.34 -13.18
CA ARG A 216 -17.98 1.66 -14.25
C ARG A 216 -18.52 0.26 -14.43
N ARG A 217 -18.78 -0.16 -15.66
CA ARG A 217 -19.01 -1.57 -15.96
C ARG A 217 -17.66 -2.31 -15.89
N ARG A 218 -17.62 -3.41 -15.14
CA ARG A 218 -16.43 -4.19 -14.84
C ARG A 218 -16.66 -5.67 -15.19
N THR A 219 -15.62 -6.48 -15.01
CA THR A 219 -15.71 -7.95 -15.09
C THR A 219 -16.93 -8.45 -14.33
N GLU A 220 -17.68 -9.35 -14.97
CA GLU A 220 -18.93 -9.86 -14.43
C GLU A 220 -18.82 -11.32 -13.96
N SER A 221 -17.85 -12.05 -14.50
CA SER A 221 -17.47 -13.39 -14.07
C SER A 221 -15.96 -13.61 -14.14
N VAL A 222 -15.47 -14.50 -13.28
CA VAL A 222 -14.10 -15.02 -13.31
C VAL A 222 -14.17 -16.53 -13.42
N LEU A 223 -13.32 -17.12 -14.27
CA LEU A 223 -13.08 -18.55 -14.31
C LEU A 223 -11.58 -18.79 -14.15
N LEU A 224 -11.19 -19.31 -12.99
CA LEU A 224 -9.83 -19.81 -12.78
C LEU A 224 -9.78 -21.29 -13.13
N ASN A 225 -8.63 -21.74 -13.65
CA ASN A 225 -8.36 -23.16 -13.82
C ASN A 225 -6.88 -23.47 -13.55
N GLU A 226 -6.61 -24.71 -13.17
CA GLU A 226 -5.26 -25.20 -12.89
C GLU A 226 -5.13 -26.67 -13.24
N TRP A 227 -3.91 -27.16 -13.38
CA TRP A 227 -3.61 -28.58 -13.47
C TRP A 227 -2.68 -29.04 -12.34
N ASN A 228 -3.14 -30.01 -11.55
CA ASN A 228 -2.36 -30.59 -10.47
C ASN A 228 -1.83 -31.97 -10.87
N TYR A 229 -0.51 -32.09 -11.04
CA TYR A 229 0.12 -33.36 -11.42
C TYR A 229 -0.01 -34.47 -10.35
N GLU A 230 -0.28 -34.12 -9.08
CA GLU A 230 -0.52 -35.09 -8.00
C GLU A 230 -1.93 -35.70 -8.11
N ALA A 231 -2.86 -34.99 -8.77
CA ALA A 231 -4.22 -35.40 -9.02
C ALA A 231 -4.65 -35.01 -10.46
N PRO A 232 -4.05 -35.61 -11.50
CA PRO A 232 -4.12 -35.12 -12.88
C PRO A 232 -5.51 -35.19 -13.51
N SER A 233 -6.42 -35.97 -12.92
CA SER A 233 -7.82 -36.10 -13.36
C SER A 233 -8.79 -35.23 -12.55
N ALA A 234 -8.31 -34.45 -11.58
CA ALA A 234 -9.16 -33.57 -10.79
C ALA A 234 -9.66 -32.41 -11.65
N ASP A 235 -10.95 -32.11 -11.56
CA ASP A 235 -11.52 -30.88 -12.11
C ASP A 235 -11.23 -29.74 -11.13
N LEU A 236 -10.37 -28.82 -11.57
CA LEU A 236 -9.95 -27.66 -10.80
C LEU A 236 -10.63 -26.38 -11.29
N ALA A 237 -11.60 -26.44 -12.20
CA ALA A 237 -12.31 -25.24 -12.65
C ALA A 237 -12.99 -24.52 -11.47
N ALA A 238 -12.69 -23.24 -11.29
CA ALA A 238 -13.18 -22.42 -10.20
C ALA A 238 -13.88 -21.15 -10.74
N PRO A 239 -15.21 -21.19 -10.92
CA PRO A 239 -15.99 -20.04 -11.36
C PRO A 239 -16.41 -19.13 -10.20
N ALA A 240 -16.53 -17.83 -10.49
CA ALA A 240 -17.17 -16.84 -9.63
C ALA A 240 -17.97 -15.82 -10.47
N GLY A 241 -19.10 -15.35 -9.95
CA GLY A 241 -19.94 -14.34 -10.63
C GLY A 241 -20.95 -14.93 -11.62
N ASP A 242 -21.37 -14.12 -12.61
CA ASP A 242 -22.39 -14.52 -13.58
C ASP A 242 -21.78 -15.25 -14.78
N ALA A 243 -21.81 -16.58 -14.74
CA ALA A 243 -21.24 -17.45 -15.78
C ALA A 243 -21.84 -17.24 -17.19
N LYS A 244 -22.92 -16.46 -17.34
CA LYS A 244 -23.51 -16.13 -18.65
C LYS A 244 -23.04 -14.79 -19.20
N SER A 245 -22.23 -14.04 -18.45
CA SER A 245 -21.77 -12.73 -18.90
C SER A 245 -20.73 -12.84 -20.01
N ALA A 246 -20.80 -11.91 -20.97
CA ALA A 246 -19.77 -11.72 -21.98
C ALA A 246 -18.51 -11.00 -21.44
N LEU A 247 -18.52 -10.51 -20.19
CA LEU A 247 -17.38 -9.86 -19.53
C LEU A 247 -16.68 -10.83 -18.56
N GLU A 248 -16.34 -12.01 -19.07
CA GLU A 248 -15.60 -13.02 -18.34
C GLU A 248 -14.09 -12.68 -18.30
N HIS A 249 -13.47 -12.98 -17.16
CA HIS A 249 -12.02 -13.03 -17.02
C HIS A 249 -11.58 -14.48 -16.74
N TYR A 250 -10.98 -15.10 -17.75
CA TYR A 250 -10.44 -16.46 -17.64
C TYR A 250 -8.93 -16.43 -17.39
N HIS A 251 -8.44 -17.26 -16.46
CA HIS A 251 -7.02 -17.43 -16.21
C HIS A 251 -6.68 -18.89 -15.88
N PHE A 252 -5.79 -19.47 -16.69
CA PHE A 252 -5.17 -20.77 -16.42
C PHE A 252 -3.81 -20.54 -15.75
N HIS A 253 -3.39 -21.46 -14.88
CA HIS A 253 -2.21 -21.31 -14.01
C HIS A 253 -2.39 -20.27 -12.90
N ALA A 254 -3.46 -20.42 -12.11
CA ALA A 254 -3.75 -19.50 -11.02
C ALA A 254 -3.20 -19.97 -9.65
N ASP A 255 -2.27 -20.93 -9.62
CA ASP A 255 -1.43 -21.30 -8.46
C ASP A 255 -2.19 -21.85 -7.24
N TYR A 256 -3.18 -22.71 -7.47
CA TYR A 256 -3.88 -23.47 -6.43
C TYR A 256 -3.86 -24.97 -6.68
N ARG A 257 -4.10 -25.80 -5.66
CA ARG A 257 -4.03 -27.27 -5.82
C ARG A 257 -5.30 -28.02 -5.53
N ASP A 258 -6.23 -27.39 -4.84
CA ASP A 258 -7.54 -27.92 -4.52
C ASP A 258 -8.65 -26.96 -4.96
N GLY A 259 -9.82 -27.51 -5.27
CA GLY A 259 -10.93 -26.72 -5.81
C GLY A 259 -11.52 -25.71 -4.81
N GLU A 260 -11.38 -25.92 -3.50
CA GLU A 260 -11.88 -24.98 -2.49
C GLU A 260 -11.01 -23.73 -2.44
N GLN A 261 -9.68 -23.89 -2.46
CA GLN A 261 -8.75 -22.78 -2.65
C GLN A 261 -9.04 -22.03 -3.95
N GLY A 262 -9.25 -22.75 -5.06
CA GLY A 262 -9.60 -22.15 -6.35
C GLY A 262 -10.84 -21.25 -6.28
N LYS A 263 -11.92 -21.71 -5.64
CA LYS A 263 -13.16 -20.92 -5.46
C LYS A 263 -12.91 -19.63 -4.67
N VAL A 264 -12.11 -19.71 -3.60
CA VAL A 264 -11.75 -18.53 -2.80
C VAL A 264 -10.97 -17.53 -3.67
N LEU A 265 -9.95 -17.98 -4.40
CA LEU A 265 -9.15 -17.11 -5.26
C LEU A 265 -9.96 -16.51 -6.41
N ALA A 266 -10.90 -17.26 -6.99
CA ALA A 266 -11.79 -16.77 -8.05
C ALA A 266 -12.70 -15.64 -7.54
N GLN A 267 -13.24 -15.79 -6.31
CA GLN A 267 -14.04 -14.76 -5.67
C GLN A 267 -13.22 -13.49 -5.35
N LEU A 268 -12.01 -13.66 -4.80
CA LEU A 268 -11.09 -12.53 -4.52
C LEU A 268 -10.68 -11.79 -5.81
N SER A 269 -10.44 -12.53 -6.89
CA SER A 269 -10.14 -11.97 -8.22
C SER A 269 -11.33 -11.15 -8.74
N LEU A 270 -12.55 -11.67 -8.64
CA LEU A 270 -13.77 -10.97 -9.06
C LEU A 270 -13.99 -9.67 -8.25
N GLU A 271 -13.81 -9.73 -6.94
CA GLU A 271 -13.88 -8.56 -6.04
C GLU A 271 -12.83 -7.50 -6.42
N SER A 272 -11.58 -7.91 -6.68
CA SER A 272 -10.51 -7.01 -7.14
C SER A 272 -10.85 -6.34 -8.47
N LEU A 273 -11.34 -7.10 -9.45
CA LEU A 273 -11.70 -6.57 -10.77
C LEU A 273 -12.90 -5.63 -10.73
N ARG A 274 -13.77 -5.77 -9.71
CA ARG A 274 -14.95 -4.94 -9.47
C ARG A 274 -14.76 -3.80 -8.48
N ARG A 275 -13.58 -3.67 -7.86
CA ARG A 275 -13.30 -2.74 -6.75
C ARG A 275 -13.73 -1.29 -6.97
N ASP A 276 -13.76 -0.80 -8.21
CA ASP A 276 -14.11 0.58 -8.57
C ASP A 276 -15.36 0.71 -9.45
N THR A 277 -16.24 -0.30 -9.39
CA THR A 277 -17.55 -0.31 -10.05
C THR A 277 -18.42 0.87 -9.62
N ARG A 278 -18.36 1.25 -8.34
CA ARG A 278 -19.02 2.42 -7.76
C ARG A 278 -18.03 3.15 -6.88
N VAL A 279 -17.76 4.42 -7.19
CA VAL A 279 -16.84 5.27 -6.44
C VAL A 279 -17.52 6.58 -6.09
N LEU A 280 -17.51 6.93 -4.81
CA LEU A 280 -17.80 8.26 -4.31
C LEU A 280 -16.49 9.04 -4.29
N ALA A 281 -16.45 10.21 -4.93
CA ALA A 281 -15.36 11.15 -4.75
C ALA A 281 -15.92 12.48 -4.24
N GLY A 282 -15.19 13.15 -3.37
CA GLY A 282 -15.66 14.41 -2.81
C GLY A 282 -14.57 15.28 -2.23
N THR A 283 -14.99 16.48 -1.83
CA THR A 283 -14.15 17.51 -1.21
C THR A 283 -14.75 17.88 0.14
N THR A 284 -13.92 17.94 1.17
CA THR A 284 -14.33 18.19 2.56
C THR A 284 -13.26 18.94 3.34
N ALA A 285 -13.66 19.60 4.43
CA ALA A 285 -12.76 20.16 5.42
C ALA A 285 -12.44 19.18 6.57
N CYS A 286 -12.95 17.93 6.49
CA CYS A 286 -12.76 16.93 7.53
C CYS A 286 -11.31 16.43 7.54
N ARG A 287 -10.66 16.56 8.69
CA ARG A 287 -9.24 16.24 8.90
C ARG A 287 -9.01 14.80 9.40
N ASP A 288 -10.07 14.16 9.87
CA ASP A 288 -10.01 12.83 10.47
C ASP A 288 -10.08 11.71 9.41
N LEU A 289 -10.24 12.08 8.13
CA LEU A 289 -10.26 11.15 7.02
C LEU A 289 -8.88 10.57 6.78
N VAL A 290 -8.82 9.24 6.79
CA VAL A 290 -7.64 8.45 6.43
C VAL A 290 -8.07 7.27 5.55
N PRO A 291 -7.27 6.86 4.55
CA PRO A 291 -7.56 5.64 3.80
C PRO A 291 -7.64 4.44 4.74
N GLY A 292 -8.57 3.53 4.48
CA GLY A 292 -8.83 2.38 5.34
C GLY A 292 -9.79 2.65 6.50
N ARG A 293 -10.36 3.85 6.59
CA ARG A 293 -11.45 4.14 7.52
C ARG A 293 -12.80 4.01 6.81
N GLY A 294 -13.70 3.24 7.40
CA GLY A 294 -15.11 3.25 7.05
C GLY A 294 -15.77 4.54 7.55
N ILE A 295 -16.59 5.17 6.71
CA ILE A 295 -17.30 6.41 7.02
C ILE A 295 -18.78 6.25 6.70
N GLU A 296 -19.61 6.96 7.44
CA GLU A 296 -21.01 7.17 7.09
C GLU A 296 -21.18 8.52 6.38
N VAL A 297 -21.91 8.52 5.27
CA VAL A 297 -22.26 9.73 4.53
C VAL A 297 -23.76 9.92 4.61
N GLU A 298 -24.19 11.09 5.04
CA GLU A 298 -25.58 11.53 4.99
C GLU A 298 -25.76 12.53 3.85
N ALA A 299 -26.81 12.34 3.07
CA ALA A 299 -27.15 13.22 1.96
C ALA A 299 -28.66 13.25 1.77
N ASP A 300 -29.21 14.45 1.53
CA ASP A 300 -30.66 14.62 1.39
C ASP A 300 -31.21 13.95 0.12
N GLU A 301 -30.41 13.89 -0.96
CA GLU A 301 -30.79 13.27 -2.25
C GLU A 301 -29.56 12.66 -2.95
N GLY A 302 -29.78 11.70 -3.87
CA GLY A 302 -28.77 11.37 -4.92
C GLY A 302 -27.94 10.10 -4.72
N GLY A 303 -28.38 9.13 -3.91
CA GLY A 303 -27.68 7.83 -3.78
C GLY A 303 -26.26 7.92 -3.19
N LEU A 304 -25.92 9.07 -2.60
CA LEU A 304 -24.66 9.35 -1.92
C LEU A 304 -24.66 8.81 -0.49
N ALA A 305 -25.84 8.78 0.14
CA ALA A 305 -26.00 8.32 1.51
C ALA A 305 -25.62 6.84 1.66
N GLY A 306 -24.98 6.50 2.79
CA GLY A 306 -24.63 5.14 3.16
C GLY A 306 -23.21 4.99 3.70
N ARG A 307 -22.77 3.74 3.82
CA ARG A 307 -21.46 3.37 4.35
C ARG A 307 -20.41 3.22 3.24
N TRP A 308 -19.30 3.91 3.40
CA TRP A 308 -18.23 3.98 2.43
C TRP A 308 -16.89 3.63 3.09
N LEU A 309 -15.98 3.01 2.36
CA LEU A 309 -14.58 2.81 2.75
C LEU A 309 -13.73 3.84 2.03
N VAL A 310 -13.04 4.70 2.76
CA VAL A 310 -12.09 5.67 2.18
C VAL A 310 -10.91 4.89 1.59
N THR A 311 -10.68 5.05 0.29
CA THR A 311 -9.62 4.36 -0.44
C THR A 311 -8.42 5.25 -0.74
N ALA A 312 -8.64 6.57 -0.85
CA ALA A 312 -7.59 7.54 -1.09
C ALA A 312 -7.98 8.91 -0.54
N ILE A 313 -6.99 9.69 -0.12
CA ILE A 313 -7.12 11.10 0.20
C ILE A 313 -5.98 11.91 -0.41
N LYS A 314 -6.24 13.19 -0.64
CA LYS A 314 -5.27 14.20 -1.01
C LYS A 314 -5.64 15.54 -0.37
N TYR A 315 -4.68 16.23 0.21
CA TYR A 315 -4.88 17.60 0.70
C TYR A 315 -3.64 18.46 0.45
N ASP A 316 -3.84 19.77 0.29
CA ASP A 316 -2.77 20.77 0.11
C ASP A 316 -3.07 22.00 1.00
N THR A 317 -2.10 22.40 1.82
CA THR A 317 -2.22 23.53 2.76
C THR A 317 -2.39 24.88 2.09
N ARG A 318 -1.84 25.09 0.89
CA ARG A 318 -1.89 26.37 0.17
C ARG A 318 -3.24 26.63 -0.47
N THR A 319 -3.96 25.58 -0.84
CA THR A 319 -5.28 25.71 -1.47
C THR A 319 -6.29 26.33 -0.51
N GLY A 320 -6.13 26.10 0.79
CA GLY A 320 -6.92 26.74 1.85
C GLY A 320 -6.61 28.22 2.08
N ALA A 321 -5.43 28.69 1.67
CA ALA A 321 -4.98 30.08 1.83
C ALA A 321 -5.36 30.98 0.64
N ARG A 322 -5.94 30.41 -0.44
CA ARG A 322 -6.22 31.11 -1.70
C ARG A 322 -7.65 31.63 -1.87
N SER A 323 -8.44 31.70 -0.80
CA SER A 323 -9.70 32.43 -0.84
C SER A 323 -9.43 33.94 -0.75
N GLU A 324 -9.20 34.58 -1.91
CA GLU A 324 -9.11 36.03 -2.07
C GLU A 324 -10.48 36.70 -1.86
N SER A 325 -11.03 36.60 -0.65
CA SER A 325 -11.97 37.59 -0.15
C SER A 325 -11.34 38.25 1.06
N GLU A 326 -10.77 39.43 0.84
CA GLU A 326 -10.39 40.36 1.90
C GLU A 326 -11.65 40.68 2.73
N THR A 327 -11.87 39.91 3.79
CA THR A 327 -12.74 40.33 4.89
C THR A 327 -11.89 40.50 6.13
N THR A 328 -11.95 41.71 6.68
CA THR A 328 -11.22 42.31 7.80
C THR A 328 -11.51 41.65 9.16
N THR A 329 -11.61 40.33 9.19
CA THR A 329 -11.69 39.50 10.40
C THR A 329 -10.88 38.25 10.10
N GLY A 330 -9.68 38.17 10.69
CA GLY A 330 -8.67 37.15 10.38
C GLY A 330 -9.19 35.71 10.42
N VAL A 331 -8.54 34.88 9.60
CA VAL A 331 -8.64 33.43 9.46
C VAL A 331 -9.83 32.93 8.62
N SER A 332 -9.53 32.57 7.38
CA SER A 332 -10.18 31.45 6.70
C SER A 332 -9.12 30.68 5.91
N GLU A 333 -8.14 30.11 6.61
CA GLU A 333 -7.28 29.03 6.09
C GLU A 333 -8.12 27.74 6.07
N ARG A 334 -8.92 27.54 5.03
CA ARG A 334 -9.84 26.39 5.01
C ARG A 334 -9.09 25.16 4.53
N PHE A 335 -8.79 24.22 5.43
CA PHE A 335 -8.24 22.92 5.04
C PHE A 335 -9.17 22.26 4.00
N VAL A 336 -8.60 21.78 2.90
CA VAL A 336 -9.34 21.09 1.83
C VAL A 336 -8.73 19.72 1.62
N CYS A 337 -9.55 18.69 1.79
CA CYS A 337 -9.24 17.29 1.51
C CYS A 337 -10.15 16.77 0.40
N GLU A 338 -9.52 16.28 -0.67
CA GLU A 338 -10.16 15.45 -1.69
C GLU A 338 -10.07 13.98 -1.29
N PHE A 339 -11.16 13.23 -1.41
CA PHE A 339 -11.17 11.81 -1.10
C PHE A 339 -11.84 10.97 -2.20
N GLU A 340 -11.46 9.69 -2.26
CA GLU A 340 -12.17 8.65 -3.00
C GLU A 340 -12.58 7.53 -2.05
N ALA A 341 -13.81 7.05 -2.18
CA ALA A 341 -14.36 5.97 -1.37
C ALA A 341 -15.18 4.99 -2.20
N VAL A 342 -15.25 3.75 -1.75
CA VAL A 342 -16.04 2.66 -2.36
C VAL A 342 -17.08 2.18 -1.36
N PRO A 343 -18.18 1.50 -1.75
CA PRO A 343 -19.12 0.97 -0.79
C PRO A 343 -18.42 0.02 0.20
N ARG A 344 -18.61 0.22 1.51
CA ARG A 344 -17.88 -0.54 2.55
C ARG A 344 -18.02 -2.04 2.37
N ASP A 345 -19.25 -2.48 2.12
CA ASP A 345 -19.61 -3.91 2.07
C ASP A 345 -19.32 -4.56 0.71
N ALA A 346 -18.74 -3.83 -0.26
CA ALA A 346 -18.43 -4.37 -1.59
C ALA A 346 -17.16 -5.26 -1.61
N GLY A 347 -16.49 -5.45 -0.47
CA GLY A 347 -15.30 -6.30 -0.37
C GLY A 347 -14.12 -5.75 -1.17
N TYR A 348 -13.64 -4.54 -0.86
CA TYR A 348 -12.52 -3.95 -1.58
C TYR A 348 -11.27 -4.86 -1.53
N ARG A 349 -10.77 -5.25 -2.71
CA ARG A 349 -9.49 -5.93 -2.88
C ARG A 349 -8.53 -5.05 -3.67
N PRO A 350 -7.22 -5.11 -3.37
CA PRO A 350 -6.25 -4.34 -4.12
C PRO A 350 -6.16 -4.83 -5.57
N PRO A 351 -5.72 -3.98 -6.51
CA PRO A 351 -5.42 -4.42 -7.88
C PRO A 351 -4.33 -5.49 -7.88
N LYS A 352 -4.58 -6.61 -8.56
CA LYS A 352 -3.53 -7.59 -8.88
C LYS A 352 -2.69 -7.07 -10.04
N ALA A 353 -1.38 -6.97 -9.84
CA ALA A 353 -0.44 -6.65 -10.93
C ALA A 353 -0.31 -7.87 -11.84
N GLU A 354 -0.34 -7.66 -13.16
CA GLU A 354 0.00 -8.70 -14.12
C GLU A 354 1.52 -8.90 -14.11
N VAL A 355 1.97 -10.12 -13.85
CA VAL A 355 3.38 -10.48 -13.98
C VAL A 355 3.60 -11.02 -15.37
N THR A 356 4.37 -10.29 -16.17
CA THR A 356 4.92 -10.79 -17.43
C THR A 356 6.37 -11.18 -17.17
N SER A 357 6.60 -12.44 -16.84
CA SER A 357 7.95 -12.94 -16.63
C SER A 357 8.09 -14.35 -17.16
N GLU A 358 8.11 -14.47 -18.48
CA GLU A 358 8.56 -15.68 -19.16
C GLU A 358 10.06 -15.58 -19.37
N PHE A 359 10.84 -16.37 -18.64
CA PHE A 359 12.28 -16.49 -18.86
C PHE A 359 12.74 -17.89 -18.45
N LEU A 360 13.73 -18.39 -19.19
CA LEU A 360 14.38 -19.67 -18.91
C LEU A 360 15.71 -19.38 -18.21
N THR A 361 15.98 -20.07 -17.11
CA THR A 361 17.25 -19.99 -16.37
C THR A 361 17.77 -21.39 -16.04
N SER A 362 19.09 -21.53 -15.93
CA SER A 362 19.71 -22.72 -15.34
C SER A 362 19.64 -22.68 -13.81
N SER A 363 19.85 -23.82 -13.17
CA SER A 363 19.89 -23.97 -11.71
C SER A 363 20.86 -25.08 -11.33
N VAL A 364 21.28 -25.09 -10.07
CA VAL A 364 22.11 -26.16 -9.50
C VAL A 364 21.20 -27.22 -8.90
N VAL A 365 21.40 -28.49 -9.26
CA VAL A 365 20.75 -29.62 -8.60
C VAL A 365 21.37 -29.81 -7.22
N THR A 366 20.54 -29.95 -6.20
CA THR A 366 20.95 -30.03 -4.79
C THR A 366 20.42 -31.33 -4.16
N GLY A 367 21.01 -31.73 -3.03
CA GLY A 367 20.69 -32.98 -2.34
C GLY A 367 21.20 -32.95 -0.90
N ALA A 368 20.96 -34.01 -0.14
CA ALA A 368 21.55 -34.15 1.19
C ALA A 368 23.09 -34.30 1.10
N ASP A 369 23.80 -33.91 2.15
CA ASP A 369 25.27 -34.01 2.18
C ASP A 369 25.74 -35.45 1.94
N GLY A 370 26.59 -35.61 0.92
CA GLY A 370 27.15 -36.91 0.53
C GLY A 370 26.34 -37.69 -0.51
N ASP A 371 25.13 -37.25 -0.85
CA ASP A 371 24.32 -37.86 -1.91
C ASP A 371 24.68 -37.26 -3.28
N GLU A 372 25.14 -38.11 -4.20
CA GLU A 372 25.34 -37.72 -5.61
C GLU A 372 24.00 -37.63 -6.37
N ILE A 373 23.01 -38.45 -5.97
CA ILE A 373 21.69 -38.57 -6.60
C ILE A 373 20.64 -38.56 -5.49
N HIS A 374 19.80 -37.52 -5.43
CA HIS A 374 18.81 -37.32 -4.37
C HIS A 374 17.39 -37.03 -4.90
N PRO A 375 16.75 -37.97 -5.63
CA PRO A 375 15.37 -37.83 -6.06
C PRO A 375 14.40 -38.20 -4.95
N ASP A 376 13.17 -37.70 -5.04
CA ASP A 376 12.07 -38.21 -4.22
C ASP A 376 11.33 -39.38 -4.89
N ASP A 377 10.27 -39.87 -4.24
CA ASP A 377 9.41 -40.97 -4.73
C ASP A 377 8.75 -40.67 -6.09
N GLN A 378 8.70 -39.39 -6.49
CA GLN A 378 8.14 -38.92 -7.76
C GLN A 378 9.23 -38.63 -8.80
N LEU A 379 10.49 -38.95 -8.50
CA LEU A 379 11.68 -38.67 -9.31
C LEU A 379 11.90 -37.17 -9.57
N ARG A 380 11.39 -36.30 -8.68
CA ARG A 380 11.70 -34.88 -8.68
C ARG A 380 13.11 -34.69 -8.14
N VAL A 381 13.74 -33.57 -8.49
CA VAL A 381 15.04 -33.15 -7.93
C VAL A 381 14.89 -31.79 -7.25
N LYS A 382 15.75 -31.50 -6.28
CA LYS A 382 15.80 -30.17 -5.67
C LYS A 382 16.69 -29.24 -6.49
N LEU A 383 16.21 -28.02 -6.72
CA LEU A 383 16.94 -27.00 -7.48
C LEU A 383 17.20 -25.75 -6.64
N ARG A 384 18.44 -25.24 -6.68
CA ARG A 384 18.81 -23.90 -6.21
C ARG A 384 19.05 -22.98 -7.40
N GLN A 385 18.34 -21.86 -7.44
CA GLN A 385 18.48 -20.83 -8.46
C GLN A 385 19.83 -20.10 -8.30
N HIS A 386 20.55 -19.84 -9.40
CA HIS A 386 21.84 -19.14 -9.35
C HIS A 386 21.72 -17.71 -8.80
N ALA A 387 20.59 -17.06 -9.07
CA ALA A 387 20.34 -15.69 -8.65
C ALA A 387 19.96 -15.58 -7.16
N ASP A 388 19.64 -16.69 -6.49
CA ASP A 388 19.35 -16.66 -5.07
C ASP A 388 20.65 -16.57 -4.27
N ARG A 389 20.89 -15.37 -3.73
CA ARG A 389 22.10 -15.04 -2.97
C ARG A 389 21.94 -15.26 -1.47
N ARG A 390 20.74 -15.59 -0.98
CA ARG A 390 20.40 -15.57 0.45
C ARG A 390 20.10 -16.94 1.05
N GLY A 391 20.79 -17.97 0.56
CA GLY A 391 20.80 -19.29 1.20
C GLY A 391 21.10 -19.22 2.71
N SER A 392 20.76 -20.29 3.42
CA SER A 392 21.04 -20.51 4.83
C SER A 392 22.46 -20.08 5.21
N GLU A 393 22.68 -19.60 6.44
CA GLU A 393 23.89 -18.87 6.81
C GLU A 393 25.21 -19.65 6.63
N GLY A 394 25.16 -20.96 6.43
CA GLY A 394 26.31 -21.82 6.08
C GLY A 394 26.64 -21.91 4.57
N ASP A 395 25.79 -21.35 3.70
CA ASP A 395 25.85 -21.48 2.24
C ASP A 395 26.41 -20.21 1.55
N ARG A 396 26.81 -19.21 2.35
CA ARG A 396 27.34 -17.91 1.89
C ARG A 396 28.80 -17.98 1.41
N ASP A 397 29.50 -19.09 1.68
CA ASP A 397 30.84 -19.35 1.14
C ASP A 397 30.72 -19.99 -0.25
N GLN A 398 31.35 -19.38 -1.26
CA GLN A 398 31.32 -19.79 -2.67
C GLN A 398 32.02 -21.15 -2.96
N GLY A 399 32.03 -22.08 -2.02
CA GLY A 399 32.70 -23.39 -2.12
C GLY A 399 32.00 -24.56 -1.44
N SER A 400 30.92 -24.34 -0.67
CA SER A 400 30.13 -25.42 -0.09
C SER A 400 28.98 -25.83 -1.01
N PRO A 401 28.67 -27.13 -1.15
CA PRO A 401 27.52 -27.57 -1.92
C PRO A 401 26.24 -27.02 -1.28
N PRO A 402 25.30 -26.50 -2.09
CA PRO A 402 24.06 -25.94 -1.60
C PRO A 402 23.27 -26.88 -0.70
N SER A 403 22.83 -26.37 0.45
CA SER A 403 22.00 -27.17 1.36
C SER A 403 20.64 -27.52 0.75
N ALA A 404 20.14 -28.72 1.04
CA ALA A 404 18.80 -29.16 0.64
C ALA A 404 17.66 -28.31 1.23
N SER A 405 17.91 -27.47 2.23
CA SER A 405 16.92 -26.59 2.85
C SER A 405 16.57 -25.34 2.03
N ASP A 406 17.43 -24.93 1.09
CA ASP A 406 17.23 -23.71 0.28
C ASP A 406 16.83 -24.00 -1.17
N SER A 407 16.23 -25.16 -1.41
CA SER A 407 15.90 -25.66 -2.75
C SER A 407 14.50 -26.24 -2.81
N ALA A 408 13.83 -25.99 -3.94
CA ALA A 408 12.47 -26.47 -4.18
C ALA A 408 12.49 -27.76 -5.01
N TRP A 409 11.55 -28.65 -4.76
CA TRP A 409 11.32 -29.81 -5.61
C TRP A 409 10.77 -29.38 -6.97
N CYS A 410 11.48 -29.74 -8.03
CA CYS A 410 11.12 -29.50 -9.43
C CYS A 410 11.12 -30.83 -10.19
N ARG A 411 10.28 -30.92 -11.23
CA ARG A 411 10.21 -32.07 -12.12
C ARG A 411 10.94 -31.79 -13.43
#